data_AF-A0A7J9J1I2-F1
#
_entry.id   AF-A0A7J9J1I2-F1
#
_cell.length_a   1.000
_cell.length_b   1.000
_cell.length_c   1.000
_cell.angle_alpha   90.00
_cell.angle_beta   90.00
_cell.angle_gamma   90.00
#
_symmetry.space_group_name_H-M   'P 1'
#
loop_
_entity.id
_entity.type
_entity.pdbx_description
1 polymer ?
#
loop_
_entity_poly.entity_id
_entity_poly.type
_entity_poly.pdbx_seq_one_letter_code
_entity_poly.pdbx_strand_id
1 'polypeptide(L)'
;VPLGCVTPFALVNESASHVSLLLDKGFKTQECCIFHPLSNDMSISLNAFGLDKFLKSIGRDPTYIDLEANPPVGKDQPPDLASLVPSGSTVLPDLPEKTPSQDSSGNHPSAGNNSTAVTAKADKPSNAVQNVKEKSVNGVRPLIPSTDAGKFVEELLDRTSTLLLSEISEDSIKRHGGQLGAEVANNIKKCLREDLKNLAVSIMQ
;
A
#
# COMPACT_ATOMS: atom_id res chain seq x y z
N VAL A 1 9.57 9.77 4.24
CA VAL A 1 8.62 10.48 3.36
C VAL A 1 9.02 11.95 3.25
N PRO A 2 8.67 12.66 2.16
CA PRO A 2 8.93 14.09 2.04
C PRO A 2 8.28 14.90 3.16
N LEU A 3 8.79 16.12 3.39
CA LEU A 3 8.18 17.06 4.32
C LEU A 3 6.73 17.33 3.91
N GLY A 4 5.82 17.34 4.89
CA GLY A 4 4.38 17.50 4.64
C GLY A 4 3.65 16.23 4.18
N CYS A 5 4.34 15.09 4.06
CA CYS A 5 3.73 13.80 3.69
C CYS A 5 3.75 12.78 4.84
N VAL A 6 3.86 13.22 6.10
CA VAL A 6 3.87 12.33 7.27
C VAL A 6 2.53 11.61 7.38
N THR A 7 2.58 10.29 7.52
CA THR A 7 1.41 9.42 7.47
C THR A 7 1.72 8.07 8.13
N PRO A 8 0.75 7.41 8.79
CA PRO A 8 0.96 6.08 9.34
C PRO A 8 1.32 5.03 8.27
N PHE A 9 0.94 5.25 7.00
CA PHE A 9 1.32 4.36 5.90
C PHE A 9 2.82 4.31 5.63
N ALA A 10 3.58 5.32 6.09
CA ALA A 10 5.02 5.38 5.91
C ALA A 10 5.77 4.23 6.60
N LEU A 11 5.13 3.55 7.58
CA LEU A 11 5.69 2.39 8.27
C LEU A 11 5.91 1.18 7.37
N VAL A 12 5.32 1.13 6.16
CA VAL A 12 5.63 0.10 5.16
C VAL A 12 7.07 0.19 4.64
N ASN A 13 7.72 1.36 4.81
CA ASN A 13 9.08 1.55 4.36
C ASN A 13 10.06 0.96 5.39
N GLU A 14 11.05 0.19 4.93
CA GLU A 14 12.10 -0.38 5.77
C GLU A 14 12.89 0.67 6.58
N SER A 15 13.02 1.88 6.04
CA SER A 15 13.65 3.01 6.74
C SER A 15 12.90 3.46 8.00
N ALA A 16 11.63 3.05 8.16
CA ALA A 16 10.83 3.28 9.34
C ALA A 16 10.88 2.09 10.33
N SER A 17 11.79 1.13 10.14
CA SER A 17 11.82 -0.10 10.93
C SER A 17 11.99 0.13 12.45
N HIS A 18 12.71 1.20 12.81
CA HIS A 18 12.98 1.62 14.19
C HIS A 18 12.00 2.67 14.73
N VAL A 19 10.93 2.99 13.99
CA VAL A 19 9.94 3.99 14.39
C VAL A 19 8.82 3.31 15.19
N SER A 20 8.54 3.85 16.38
CA SER A 20 7.30 3.57 17.12
C SER A 20 6.20 4.50 16.65
N LEU A 21 5.03 3.94 16.31
CA LEU A 21 3.84 4.72 16.02
C LEU A 21 2.90 4.71 17.23
N LEU A 22 2.61 5.91 17.72
CA LEU A 22 1.59 6.15 18.74
C LEU A 22 0.40 6.80 18.07
N LEU A 23 -0.77 6.21 18.24
CA LEU A 23 -2.03 6.72 17.71
C LEU A 23 -2.84 7.31 18.85
N ASP A 24 -3.48 8.45 18.62
CA ASP A 24 -4.42 9.01 19.57
C ASP A 24 -5.62 8.06 19.73
N LYS A 25 -6.01 7.75 20.97
CA LYS A 25 -7.15 6.87 21.26
C LYS A 25 -8.47 7.37 20.64
N GLY A 26 -8.60 8.68 20.43
CA GLY A 26 -9.74 9.34 19.83
C GLY A 26 -10.01 8.89 18.39
N PHE A 27 -9.01 8.37 17.67
CA PHE A 27 -9.24 7.73 16.38
C PHE A 27 -10.22 6.56 16.46
N LYS A 28 -10.24 5.81 17.58
CA LYS A 28 -11.16 4.66 17.73
C LYS A 28 -12.63 5.06 17.79
N THR A 29 -12.93 6.32 18.10
CA THR A 29 -14.32 6.82 18.17
C THR A 29 -14.78 7.48 16.87
N GLN A 30 -13.86 7.69 15.91
CA GLN A 30 -14.21 8.28 14.62
C GLN A 30 -14.74 7.22 13.66
N GLU A 31 -15.83 7.53 12.97
CA GLU A 31 -16.35 6.70 11.87
C GLU A 31 -15.37 6.63 10.70
N CYS A 32 -14.60 7.71 10.49
CA CYS A 32 -13.64 7.86 9.42
C CYS A 32 -12.43 8.69 9.87
N CYS A 33 -11.25 8.24 9.48
CA CYS A 33 -9.96 8.91 9.63
C CYS A 33 -9.37 9.17 8.23
N ILE A 34 -8.84 10.37 8.02
CA ILE A 34 -8.30 10.79 6.72
C ILE A 34 -6.78 10.91 6.82
N PHE A 35 -6.07 10.25 5.91
CA PHE A 35 -4.62 10.25 5.86
C PHE A 35 -4.11 10.40 4.43
N HIS A 36 -2.89 10.91 4.29
CA HIS A 36 -2.20 10.98 3.01
C HIS A 36 -1.57 9.62 2.65
N PRO A 37 -1.77 9.07 1.44
CA PRO A 37 -1.18 7.80 1.02
C PRO A 37 0.26 8.00 0.53
N LEU A 38 1.18 8.31 1.44
CA LEU A 38 2.61 8.62 1.20
C LEU A 38 2.91 9.89 0.39
N SER A 39 1.89 10.50 -0.23
CA SER A 39 1.93 11.77 -0.95
C SER A 39 0.80 12.69 -0.46
N ASN A 40 1.05 13.99 -0.40
CA ASN A 40 0.12 15.00 0.12
C ASN A 40 -0.86 15.57 -0.92
N ASP A 41 -0.79 15.11 -2.17
CA ASP A 41 -1.70 15.48 -3.26
C ASP A 41 -3.00 14.65 -3.27
N MET A 42 -3.08 13.61 -2.44
CA MET A 42 -4.23 12.73 -2.31
C MET A 42 -4.54 12.45 -0.83
N SER A 43 -5.80 12.11 -0.56
CA SER A 43 -6.27 11.69 0.77
C SER A 43 -7.03 10.37 0.64
N ILE A 44 -6.81 9.47 1.59
CA ILE A 44 -7.59 8.24 1.73
C ILE A 44 -8.34 8.25 3.06
N SER A 45 -9.53 7.67 3.05
CA SER A 45 -10.46 7.59 4.17
C SER A 45 -10.60 6.13 4.61
N LEU A 46 -10.42 5.87 5.89
CA LEU A 46 -10.60 4.56 6.52
C LEU A 46 -10.97 4.73 7.99
N ASN A 47 -11.64 3.74 8.57
CA ASN A 47 -11.85 3.70 10.02
C ASN A 47 -10.61 3.15 10.75
N ALA A 48 -10.60 3.26 12.09
CA ALA A 48 -9.51 2.74 12.92
C ALA A 48 -9.25 1.24 12.69
N PHE A 49 -10.29 0.44 12.46
CA PHE A 49 -10.14 -0.99 12.18
C PHE A 49 -9.38 -1.26 10.87
N GLY A 50 -9.64 -0.48 9.82
CA GLY A 50 -8.89 -0.56 8.57
C GLY A 50 -7.42 -0.20 8.75
N LEU A 51 -7.13 0.78 9.60
CA LEU A 51 -5.76 1.18 9.93
C LEU A 51 -5.04 0.07 10.70
N ASP A 52 -5.71 -0.52 11.69
CA ASP A 52 -5.20 -1.66 12.45
C ASP A 52 -4.88 -2.86 11.56
N LYS A 53 -5.77 -3.16 10.60
CA LYS A 53 -5.55 -4.25 9.64
C LYS A 53 -4.32 -3.99 8.78
N PHE A 54 -4.15 -2.76 8.29
CA PHE A 54 -2.96 -2.36 7.56
C PHE A 54 -1.69 -2.54 8.42
N LEU A 55 -1.66 -1.98 9.62
CA LEU A 55 -0.48 -2.04 10.50
C LEU A 55 -0.11 -3.49 10.84
N LYS A 56 -1.09 -4.33 11.19
CA LYS A 56 -0.85 -5.74 11.46
C LYS A 56 -0.35 -6.50 10.23
N SER A 57 -0.82 -6.16 9.04
CA SER A 57 -0.36 -6.79 7.79
C SER A 57 1.12 -6.54 7.48
N ILE A 58 1.68 -5.42 7.98
CA ILE A 58 3.10 -5.09 7.88
C ILE A 58 3.88 -5.47 9.15
N GLY A 59 3.30 -6.31 10.02
CA GLY A 59 3.94 -6.79 11.24
C GLY A 59 4.10 -5.73 12.35
N ARG A 60 3.24 -4.70 12.36
CA ARG A 60 3.23 -3.64 13.38
C ARG A 60 1.97 -3.72 14.22
N ASP A 61 2.13 -3.85 15.53
CA ASP A 61 0.99 -3.79 16.44
C ASP A 61 0.64 -2.33 16.75
N PRO A 62 -0.63 -1.90 16.49
CA PRO A 62 -1.05 -0.53 16.74
C PRO A 62 -1.08 -0.24 18.25
N THR A 63 -0.45 0.87 18.64
CA THR A 63 -0.50 1.36 20.02
C THR A 63 -1.35 2.62 20.09
N TYR A 64 -2.45 2.57 20.86
CA TYR A 64 -3.34 3.70 21.08
C TYR A 64 -3.14 4.28 22.48
N ILE A 65 -2.92 5.59 22.55
CA ILE A 65 -2.65 6.31 23.79
C ILE A 65 -3.60 7.50 23.91
N ASP A 66 -4.01 7.79 25.13
CA ASP A 66 -4.65 9.06 25.46
C ASP A 66 -3.61 10.18 25.49
N LEU A 67 -3.45 10.92 24.39
CA LEU A 67 -2.46 12.00 24.33
C LEU A 67 -2.85 13.21 25.19
N GLU A 68 -4.13 13.31 25.54
CA GLU A 68 -4.67 14.36 26.41
C GLU A 68 -4.66 13.96 27.90
N ALA A 69 -4.23 12.73 28.23
CA ALA A 69 -4.09 12.33 29.62
C ALA A 69 -2.93 13.08 30.29
N ASN A 70 -3.11 13.44 31.56
CA ASN A 70 -2.05 13.99 32.39
C ASN A 70 -1.69 12.97 33.49
N PRO A 71 -0.95 11.90 33.16
CA PRO A 71 -0.57 10.90 34.14
C PRO A 71 0.37 11.51 35.19
N PRO A 72 0.31 11.05 36.45
CA PRO A 72 1.26 11.49 37.47
C PRO A 72 2.67 11.08 37.06
N VAL A 73 3.54 12.08 36.84
CA VAL A 73 4.96 11.86 36.55
C VAL A 73 5.76 12.18 37.81
N GLY A 74 6.49 11.19 38.33
CA GLY A 74 7.23 11.32 39.57
C GLY A 74 8.51 10.48 39.57
N LYS A 75 9.33 10.64 40.62
CA LYS A 75 10.59 9.91 40.77
C LYS A 75 10.39 8.38 40.77
N ASP A 76 9.25 7.92 41.26
CA ASP A 76 8.87 6.51 41.34
C ASP A 76 8.02 6.04 40.15
N GLN A 77 7.62 6.96 39.27
CA GLN A 77 6.80 6.69 38.08
C GLN A 77 7.26 7.57 36.91
N PRO A 78 8.41 7.23 36.30
CA PRO A 78 8.88 7.94 35.10
C PRO A 78 7.88 7.73 33.94
N PRO A 79 7.76 8.70 33.02
CA PRO A 79 6.93 8.54 31.84
C PRO A 79 7.69 7.63 30.86
N ASP A 80 7.60 6.32 31.07
CA ASP A 80 8.40 5.36 30.34
C ASP A 80 7.65 4.83 29.11
N LEU A 81 8.01 5.35 27.94
CA LEU A 81 7.55 4.86 26.64
C LEU A 81 8.53 3.83 26.04
N ALA A 82 9.60 3.44 26.75
CA ALA A 82 10.62 2.53 26.22
C ALA A 82 10.04 1.16 25.86
N SER A 83 8.98 0.72 26.54
CA SER A 83 8.24 -0.50 26.22
C SER A 83 7.65 -0.51 24.80
N LEU A 84 7.48 0.66 24.18
CA LEU A 84 6.88 0.84 22.86
C LEU A 84 7.93 0.94 21.75
N VAL A 85 9.22 0.96 22.10
CA VAL A 85 10.33 1.00 21.15
C VAL A 85 10.45 -0.35 20.43
N PRO A 86 10.57 -0.40 19.09
CA PRO A 86 10.62 -1.67 18.38
C PRO A 86 11.90 -2.43 18.76
N SER A 87 11.80 -3.74 19.00
CA SER A 87 12.90 -4.55 19.55
C SER A 87 14.17 -4.63 18.67
N GLY A 88 14.09 -4.20 17.40
CA GLY A 88 15.24 -4.09 16.50
C GLY A 88 15.98 -2.76 16.56
N SER A 89 15.53 -1.80 17.38
CA SER A 89 16.21 -0.51 17.56
C SER A 89 17.44 -0.69 18.44
N THR A 90 18.61 -0.86 17.82
CA THR A 90 19.88 -0.76 18.54
C THR A 90 20.01 0.67 19.06
N VAL A 91 19.96 0.84 20.38
CA VAL A 91 20.36 2.08 21.05
C VAL A 91 21.80 2.37 20.61
N LEU A 92 21.97 3.42 19.82
CA LEU A 92 23.30 3.94 19.53
C LEU A 92 23.93 4.33 20.89
N PRO A 93 25.13 3.85 21.24
CA PRO A 93 25.80 4.32 22.45
C PRO A 93 25.92 5.84 22.38
N ASP A 94 25.53 6.49 23.46
CA ASP A 94 25.68 7.94 23.63
C ASP A 94 27.13 8.31 23.32
N LEU A 95 27.32 9.19 22.34
CA LEU A 95 28.65 9.66 21.96
C LEU A 95 29.16 10.51 23.13
N PRO A 96 30.31 10.19 23.75
CA PRO A 96 30.78 10.93 24.91
C PRO A 96 31.04 12.40 24.54
N GLU A 97 30.51 13.29 25.38
CA GLU A 97 30.63 14.74 25.28
C GLU A 97 32.07 15.17 24.96
N LYS A 98 32.24 15.90 23.87
CA LYS A 98 33.50 16.56 23.53
C LYS A 98 33.60 17.90 24.28
N THR A 99 34.36 17.93 25.36
CA THR A 99 34.89 19.17 25.96
C THR A 99 36.20 19.59 25.24
N PRO A 100 36.61 20.88 25.32
CA PRO A 100 37.39 21.54 24.26
C PRO A 100 38.91 21.44 24.41
N SER A 101 39.56 21.33 23.25
CA SER A 101 40.84 21.91 22.80
C SER A 101 42.11 21.74 23.67
N GLN A 102 43.12 21.05 23.14
CA GLN A 102 44.52 21.49 23.21
C GLN A 102 45.38 20.92 22.06
N ASP A 103 46.22 21.80 21.52
CA ASP A 103 47.07 21.67 20.33
C ASP A 103 48.09 20.52 20.33
N SER A 104 48.39 19.95 19.16
CA SER A 104 49.68 20.19 18.47
C SER A 104 49.91 19.28 17.25
N SER A 105 50.13 19.95 16.11
CA SER A 105 51.17 19.74 15.08
C SER A 105 51.53 18.32 14.59
N GLY A 106 51.38 18.11 13.28
CA GLY A 106 52.05 17.05 12.52
C GLY A 106 51.55 16.94 11.07
N ASN A 107 52.29 17.51 10.13
CA ASN A 107 51.96 17.63 8.70
C ASN A 107 52.28 16.38 7.83
N HIS A 108 51.36 16.08 6.89
CA HIS A 108 51.56 15.58 5.49
C HIS A 108 52.12 14.14 5.28
N PRO A 109 52.05 13.54 4.05
CA PRO A 109 50.90 13.32 3.13
C PRO A 109 50.92 11.94 2.40
N SER A 110 49.94 11.75 1.49
CA SER A 110 50.11 11.19 0.13
C SER A 110 49.58 9.78 -0.19
N ALA A 111 49.24 9.67 -1.48
CA ALA A 111 48.89 8.53 -2.32
C ALA A 111 47.47 7.97 -2.12
N GLY A 112 46.52 8.17 -3.03
CA GLY A 112 46.60 7.86 -4.47
C GLY A 112 45.97 6.48 -4.63
N ASN A 113 44.81 6.32 -5.26
CA ASN A 113 44.72 6.08 -6.70
C ASN A 113 43.26 5.92 -7.15
N ASN A 114 43.09 6.04 -8.45
CA ASN A 114 41.84 6.31 -9.16
C ASN A 114 41.29 5.01 -9.77
N SER A 115 40.09 5.12 -10.36
CA SER A 115 39.62 4.43 -11.58
C SER A 115 38.56 3.33 -11.38
N THR A 116 37.58 3.08 -12.27
CA THR A 116 36.80 3.81 -13.30
C THR A 116 35.66 2.84 -13.66
N ALA A 117 34.52 3.37 -14.08
CA ALA A 117 33.34 2.68 -14.60
C ALA A 117 33.59 1.67 -15.73
N VAL A 118 32.69 0.69 -15.89
CA VAL A 118 32.29 0.11 -17.20
C VAL A 118 30.79 -0.23 -17.21
N THR A 119 30.19 0.14 -18.34
CA THR A 119 28.80 0.14 -18.82
C THR A 119 28.29 -1.17 -19.47
N ALA A 120 26.95 -1.22 -19.65
CA ALA A 120 26.16 -1.91 -20.70
C ALA A 120 25.89 -3.43 -20.48
N LYS A 121 24.76 -4.04 -20.86
CA LYS A 121 23.62 -3.71 -21.76
C LYS A 121 22.45 -4.69 -21.52
N ALA A 122 21.26 -4.35 -22.03
CA ALA A 122 19.97 -5.05 -21.97
C ALA A 122 19.87 -6.34 -22.83
N ASP A 123 18.86 -7.18 -22.58
CA ASP A 123 18.07 -7.93 -23.60
C ASP A 123 16.76 -8.58 -23.05
N LYS A 124 15.67 -8.45 -23.83
CA LYS A 124 14.37 -9.20 -23.89
C LYS A 124 14.26 -9.63 -25.40
N PRO A 125 13.32 -10.44 -25.95
CA PRO A 125 12.11 -11.11 -25.42
C PRO A 125 11.80 -12.52 -26.01
N SER A 126 10.65 -13.13 -25.69
CA SER A 126 9.79 -13.81 -26.72
C SER A 126 8.41 -14.22 -26.19
N ASN A 127 7.43 -14.20 -27.11
CA ASN A 127 6.02 -14.58 -26.98
C ASN A 127 5.81 -16.04 -27.43
N ALA A 128 4.76 -16.71 -26.93
CA ALA A 128 4.10 -17.80 -27.63
C ALA A 128 2.61 -17.88 -27.26
N VAL A 129 1.76 -17.83 -28.30
CA VAL A 129 0.30 -17.96 -28.29
C VAL A 129 -0.06 -19.38 -28.72
N GLN A 130 -1.05 -20.02 -28.09
CA GLN A 130 -1.83 -21.08 -28.72
C GLN A 130 -3.32 -21.01 -28.34
N ASN A 131 -4.16 -21.04 -29.38
CA ASN A 131 -5.62 -21.14 -29.37
C ASN A 131 -6.06 -22.60 -29.19
N VAL A 132 -7.14 -22.86 -28.43
CA VAL A 132 -8.05 -24.00 -28.65
C VAL A 132 -9.49 -23.56 -28.38
N LYS A 133 -10.41 -24.09 -29.19
CA LYS A 133 -11.79 -23.67 -29.48
C LYS A 133 -12.82 -24.62 -28.84
N GLU A 134 -14.00 -24.06 -28.51
CA GLU A 134 -15.32 -24.67 -28.17
C GLU A 134 -15.45 -25.35 -26.79
N LYS A 135 -16.53 -25.23 -25.99
CA LYS A 135 -17.98 -25.20 -26.31
C LYS A 135 -18.80 -24.62 -25.13
N SER A 136 -19.91 -23.97 -25.47
CA SER A 136 -20.94 -23.39 -24.59
C SER A 136 -21.63 -24.40 -23.65
N VAL A 137 -21.76 -24.04 -22.37
CA VAL A 137 -22.83 -24.51 -21.46
C VAL A 137 -23.29 -23.35 -20.57
N ASN A 138 -24.59 -23.11 -20.60
CA ASN A 138 -25.33 -22.14 -19.78
C ASN A 138 -25.13 -22.34 -18.27
N GLY A 139 -24.98 -21.22 -17.56
CA GLY A 139 -25.87 -20.90 -16.45
C GLY A 139 -25.57 -21.50 -15.08
N VAL A 140 -24.45 -21.14 -14.46
CA VAL A 140 -24.34 -20.93 -13.01
C VAL A 140 -23.28 -19.84 -12.82
N ARG A 141 -23.63 -18.69 -12.23
CA ARG A 141 -22.69 -17.60 -11.93
C ARG A 141 -21.94 -17.97 -10.64
N PRO A 142 -20.66 -18.37 -10.67
CA PRO A 142 -19.94 -18.65 -9.44
C PRO A 142 -19.60 -17.30 -8.80
N LEU A 143 -20.16 -17.07 -7.61
CA LEU A 143 -19.75 -15.98 -6.74
C LEU A 143 -18.73 -16.59 -5.78
N ILE A 144 -17.44 -16.35 -6.01
CA ILE A 144 -16.41 -16.70 -5.02
C ILE A 144 -15.75 -15.39 -4.59
N PRO A 145 -15.87 -14.99 -3.32
CA PRO A 145 -15.09 -13.90 -2.78
C PRO A 145 -13.65 -14.41 -2.63
N SER A 146 -12.74 -14.00 -3.52
CA SER A 146 -11.34 -14.34 -3.38
C SER A 146 -10.74 -13.49 -2.26
N THR A 147 -10.19 -14.16 -1.24
CA THR A 147 -9.42 -13.55 -0.14
C THR A 147 -8.07 -13.00 -0.60
N ASP A 148 -7.73 -13.15 -1.89
CA ASP A 148 -6.53 -12.67 -2.55
C ASP A 148 -6.89 -11.62 -3.60
N ALA A 149 -6.48 -10.36 -3.35
CA ALA A 149 -6.77 -9.23 -4.22
C ALA A 149 -6.17 -9.40 -5.63
N GLY A 150 -5.05 -10.11 -5.76
CA GLY A 150 -4.42 -10.38 -7.06
C GLY A 150 -5.32 -11.24 -7.95
N LYS A 151 -5.79 -12.38 -7.41
CA LYS A 151 -6.74 -13.26 -8.12
C LYS A 151 -8.06 -12.58 -8.45
N PHE A 152 -8.56 -11.71 -7.57
CA PHE A 152 -9.77 -10.94 -7.84
C PHE A 152 -9.61 -10.04 -9.08
N VAL A 153 -8.49 -9.31 -9.18
CA VAL A 153 -8.24 -8.42 -10.32
C VAL A 153 -8.15 -9.21 -11.62
N GLU A 154 -7.43 -10.34 -11.63
CA GLU A 154 -7.33 -11.20 -12.81
C GLU A 154 -8.69 -11.77 -13.22
N GLU A 155 -9.52 -12.20 -12.26
CA GLU A 155 -10.88 -12.67 -12.55
C GLU A 155 -11.79 -11.56 -13.10
N LEU A 156 -11.68 -10.35 -12.57
CA LEU A 156 -12.43 -9.20 -13.06
C LEU A 156 -12.03 -8.84 -14.50
N LEU A 157 -10.73 -8.89 -14.80
CA LEU A 157 -10.19 -8.67 -16.14
C LEU A 157 -10.70 -9.74 -17.11
N ASP A 158 -10.60 -11.03 -16.76
CA ASP A 158 -11.06 -12.14 -17.58
C ASP A 158 -12.57 -12.06 -17.89
N ARG A 159 -13.38 -11.75 -16.87
CA ARG A 159 -14.83 -11.52 -17.05
C ARG A 159 -15.09 -10.34 -17.98
N THR A 160 -14.38 -9.23 -17.83
CA THR A 160 -14.54 -8.05 -18.68
C THR A 160 -14.19 -8.36 -20.13
N SER A 161 -13.08 -9.09 -20.37
CA SER A 161 -12.66 -9.54 -21.69
C SER A 161 -13.70 -10.47 -22.32
N THR A 162 -14.24 -11.41 -21.56
CA THR A 162 -15.30 -12.32 -22.03
C THR A 162 -16.57 -11.55 -22.39
N LEU A 163 -16.99 -10.58 -21.57
CA LEU A 163 -18.13 -9.71 -21.85
C LEU A 163 -17.93 -8.89 -23.11
N LEU A 164 -16.76 -8.26 -23.28
CA LEU A 164 -16.42 -7.48 -24.47
C LEU A 164 -16.54 -8.32 -25.75
N LEU A 165 -15.99 -9.53 -25.73
CA LEU A 165 -16.05 -10.44 -26.87
C LEU A 165 -17.46 -10.94 -27.16
N SER A 166 -18.29 -11.14 -26.13
CA SER A 166 -19.69 -11.54 -26.30
C SER A 166 -20.58 -10.43 -26.88
N GLU A 167 -20.26 -9.17 -26.57
CA GLU A 167 -21.02 -8.00 -26.99
C GLU A 167 -20.66 -7.55 -28.42
N ILE A 168 -19.41 -7.79 -28.85
CA ILE A 168 -18.95 -7.52 -30.22
C ILE A 168 -19.23 -8.77 -31.08
N SER A 169 -20.47 -8.87 -31.55
CA SER A 169 -20.91 -9.91 -32.49
C SER A 169 -21.26 -9.28 -33.84
N GLU A 170 -21.29 -10.11 -34.89
CA GLU A 170 -21.69 -9.64 -36.22
C GLU A 170 -23.10 -9.03 -36.22
N ASP A 171 -23.99 -9.57 -35.39
CA ASP A 171 -25.35 -9.06 -35.21
C ASP A 171 -25.37 -7.71 -34.50
N SER A 172 -24.55 -7.51 -33.46
CA SER A 172 -24.51 -6.22 -32.75
C SER A 172 -23.88 -5.13 -33.63
N ILE A 173 -22.87 -5.48 -34.45
CA ILE A 173 -22.29 -4.57 -35.44
C ILE A 173 -23.35 -4.11 -36.45
N LYS A 174 -24.17 -5.03 -36.96
CA LYS A 174 -25.26 -4.71 -37.90
C LYS A 174 -26.37 -3.87 -37.25
N ARG A 175 -26.72 -4.15 -35.98
CA ARG A 175 -27.79 -3.45 -35.26
C ARG A 175 -27.41 -2.05 -34.81
N HIS A 176 -26.20 -1.87 -34.29
CA HIS A 176 -25.78 -0.64 -33.62
C HIS A 176 -24.84 0.22 -34.46
N GLY A 177 -24.16 -0.35 -35.47
CA GLY A 177 -23.34 0.38 -36.44
C GLY A 177 -22.35 1.34 -35.77
N GLY A 178 -22.43 2.63 -36.13
CA GLY A 178 -21.57 3.68 -35.55
C GLY A 178 -21.74 3.91 -34.05
N GLN A 179 -22.84 3.45 -33.44
CA GLN A 179 -23.11 3.58 -32.01
C GLN A 179 -22.64 2.37 -31.20
N LEU A 180 -22.11 1.33 -31.85
CA LEU A 180 -21.71 0.07 -31.20
C LEU A 180 -20.77 0.29 -30.02
N GLY A 181 -19.77 1.15 -30.16
CA GLY A 181 -18.81 1.43 -29.08
C GLY A 181 -19.47 1.98 -27.82
N ALA A 182 -20.48 2.85 -27.97
CA ALA A 182 -21.22 3.40 -26.84
C ALA A 182 -22.11 2.34 -26.17
N GLU A 183 -22.76 1.50 -26.96
CA GLU A 183 -23.61 0.42 -26.45
C GLU A 183 -22.79 -0.62 -25.67
N VAL A 184 -21.69 -1.08 -26.25
CA VAL A 184 -20.76 -2.02 -25.62
C VAL A 184 -20.23 -1.46 -24.29
N ALA A 185 -19.81 -0.19 -24.28
CA ALA A 185 -19.34 0.48 -23.07
C ALA A 185 -20.44 0.56 -21.99
N ASN A 186 -21.68 0.85 -22.38
CA ASN A 186 -22.81 0.91 -21.45
C ASN A 186 -23.13 -0.47 -20.85
N ASN A 187 -23.12 -1.53 -21.66
CA ASN A 187 -23.39 -2.90 -21.19
C ASN A 187 -22.29 -3.40 -20.25
N ILE A 188 -21.01 -3.21 -20.60
CA ILE A 188 -19.88 -3.53 -19.71
C ILE A 188 -19.99 -2.77 -18.39
N LYS A 189 -20.27 -1.45 -18.44
CA LYS A 189 -20.41 -0.62 -17.23
C LYS A 189 -21.56 -1.07 -16.34
N LYS A 190 -22.68 -1.51 -16.92
CA LYS A 190 -23.83 -2.03 -16.19
C LYS A 190 -23.49 -3.35 -15.49
N CYS A 191 -22.83 -4.27 -16.18
CA CYS A 191 -22.42 -5.56 -15.61
C CYS A 191 -21.39 -5.39 -14.48
N LEU A 192 -20.33 -4.61 -14.71
CA LEU A 192 -19.28 -4.38 -13.72
C LEU A 192 -19.79 -3.67 -12.47
N ARG A 193 -20.74 -2.74 -12.63
CA ARG A 193 -21.38 -2.07 -11.49
C ARG A 193 -22.05 -3.07 -10.55
N GLU A 194 -22.71 -4.08 -11.11
CA GLU A 194 -23.42 -5.08 -10.31
C GLU A 194 -22.45 -6.02 -9.60
N ASP A 195 -21.38 -6.45 -10.28
CA ASP A 195 -20.32 -7.26 -9.66
C ASP A 195 -19.64 -6.52 -8.50
N LEU A 196 -19.31 -5.24 -8.70
CA LEU A 196 -18.65 -4.43 -7.67
C LEU A 196 -19.57 -4.15 -6.47
N LYS A 197 -20.88 -3.98 -6.71
CA LYS A 197 -21.87 -3.85 -5.62
C LYS A 197 -21.98 -5.12 -4.80
N ASN A 198 -22.08 -6.28 -5.44
CA ASN A 198 -22.17 -7.57 -4.76
C ASN A 198 -20.90 -7.86 -3.92
N LEU A 199 -19.74 -7.45 -4.42
CA LEU A 199 -18.50 -7.50 -3.65
C LEU A 199 -18.54 -6.58 -2.42
N ALA A 200 -18.96 -5.32 -2.59
CA ALA A 200 -19.05 -4.37 -1.48
C ALA A 200 -19.98 -4.90 -0.36
N VAL A 201 -21.11 -5.51 -0.72
CA VAL A 201 -22.02 -6.15 0.24
C VAL A 201 -21.35 -7.31 0.98
N SER A 202 -20.53 -8.11 0.29
CA SER A 202 -19.81 -9.25 0.90
C SER A 202 -18.67 -8.83 1.84
N ILE A 203 -18.12 -7.62 1.70
CA ILE A 203 -17.07 -7.08 2.58
C ILE A 203 -17.66 -6.40 3.83
N MET A 204 -18.93 -5.97 3.77
CA MET A 204 -19.61 -5.26 4.86
C MET A 204 -20.40 -6.18 5.82
N GLN A 205 -20.46 -7.49 5.55
CA GLN A 205 -21.07 -8.51 6.43
C GLN A 205 -19.99 -9.25 7.22
#